data_AF-A0A291TEX5-F1
#
_entry.id   AF-A0A291TEX5-F1
#
_cell.length_a   1.000
_cell.length_b   1.000
_cell.length_c   1.000
_cell.angle_alpha   90.00
_cell.angle_beta   90.00
_cell.angle_gamma   90.00
#
_symmetry.space_group_name_H-M   'P 1'
#
loop_
_entity.id
_entity.type
_entity.pdbx_description
1 polymer ?
#
loop_
_entity_poly.entity_id
_entity_poly.type
_entity_poly.pdbx_seq_one_letter_code
_entity_poly.pdbx_strand_id
1 'polypeptide(L)'
;MEVSKDYYKNIDYIALEVLTSNNTIIEKANIYIMDHQKRVLPKIEAVFGTQIDVLPKNDYIKVESEIFMFIDKVNKTFTNSSVSLSSQKRLYT
;
A
#
# COMPACT_ATOMS: atom_id res chain seq x y z
N MET A 1 -10.10 10.08 -21.77
CA MET A 1 -10.59 9.56 -20.47
C MET A 1 -9.52 9.91 -19.46
N GLU A 2 -9.85 10.72 -18.46
CA GLU A 2 -8.89 11.18 -17.44
C GLU A 2 -9.04 10.31 -16.19
N VAL A 3 -7.93 9.87 -15.62
CA VAL A 3 -7.91 9.10 -14.37
C VAL A 3 -8.13 10.06 -13.19
N SER A 4 -8.93 9.65 -12.20
CA SER A 4 -9.24 10.48 -11.04
C SER A 4 -7.99 10.97 -10.30
N LYS A 5 -7.97 12.23 -9.87
CA LYS A 5 -6.91 12.78 -9.00
C LYS A 5 -6.85 12.07 -7.65
N ASP A 6 -7.99 11.61 -7.15
CA ASP A 6 -8.06 10.88 -5.89
C ASP A 6 -7.38 9.52 -5.99
N TYR A 7 -7.41 8.89 -7.17
CA TYR A 7 -6.66 7.66 -7.42
C TYR A 7 -5.16 7.89 -7.17
N TYR A 8 -4.57 8.88 -7.86
CA TYR A 8 -3.15 9.23 -7.72
C TYR A 8 -2.79 9.57 -6.27
N LYS A 9 -3.60 10.41 -5.62
CA LYS A 9 -3.39 10.79 -4.21
C LYS A 9 -3.35 9.58 -3.28
N ASN A 10 -4.24 8.61 -3.46
CA ASN A 10 -4.30 7.45 -2.59
C ASN A 10 -3.14 6.47 -2.86
N ILE A 11 -2.75 6.23 -4.12
CA ILE A 11 -1.59 5.36 -4.41
C ILE A 11 -0.27 5.98 -3.91
N ASP A 12 -0.11 7.30 -4.03
CA ASP A 12 1.06 8.03 -3.53
C ASP A 12 1.11 7.95 -2.00
N TYR A 13 -0.04 8.04 -1.34
CA TYR A 13 -0.13 7.86 0.10
C TYR A 13 0.25 6.44 0.51
N ILE A 14 -0.25 5.41 -0.18
CA ILE A 14 0.12 4.01 0.11
C ILE A 14 1.64 3.85 -0.01
N ALA A 15 2.25 4.34 -1.09
CA ALA A 15 3.70 4.34 -1.26
C ALA A 15 4.44 5.03 -0.11
N LEU A 16 3.97 6.21 0.32
CA LEU A 16 4.53 6.94 1.44
C LEU A 16 4.44 6.15 2.75
N GLU A 17 3.35 5.42 2.98
CA GLU A 17 3.17 4.61 4.19
C GLU A 17 4.09 3.39 4.25
N VAL A 18 4.37 2.77 3.10
CA VAL A 18 5.40 1.73 3.00
C VAL A 18 6.76 2.30 3.42
N LEU A 19 7.15 3.46 2.88
CA LEU A 19 8.40 4.14 3.23
C LEU A 19 8.46 4.52 4.71
N THR A 20 7.38 5.10 5.23
CA THR A 20 7.25 5.48 6.64
C THR A 20 7.43 4.26 7.54
N SER A 21 6.85 3.14 7.15
CA SER A 21 6.93 1.91 7.93
C SER A 21 8.34 1.31 7.91
N ASN A 22 9.01 1.37 6.76
CA ASN A 22 10.41 0.98 6.65
C ASN A 22 11.32 1.83 7.53
N ASN A 23 11.18 3.16 7.48
CA ASN A 23 12.00 4.09 8.27
C ASN A 23 11.79 3.87 9.77
N THR A 24 10.55 3.65 10.20
CA THR A 24 10.25 3.43 11.61
C THR A 24 10.85 2.12 12.14
N ILE A 25 10.91 1.05 11.32
CA ILE A 25 11.59 -0.20 11.70
C ILE A 25 13.09 0.03 11.90
N ILE A 26 13.70 0.79 10.98
CA ILE A 26 15.12 1.13 11.06
C ILE A 26 15.41 1.92 12.35
N GLU A 27 14.55 2.88 12.70
CA GLU A 27 14.76 3.79 13.83
C GLU A 27 14.40 3.19 15.20
N LYS A 28 13.31 2.42 15.28
CA LYS A 28 12.70 1.99 16.56
C LYS A 28 12.75 0.50 16.79
N ALA A 29 13.28 -0.28 15.84
CA ALA A 29 13.34 -1.75 15.85
C ALA A 29 11.97 -2.44 16.09
N ASN A 30 10.88 -1.68 16.03
CA ASN A 30 9.55 -2.18 16.35
C ASN A 30 8.51 -1.32 15.64
N ILE A 31 7.98 -1.83 14.53
CA ILE A 31 6.66 -1.46 14.04
C ILE A 31 5.74 -2.64 14.27
N TYR A 32 4.59 -2.38 14.86
CA TYR A 32 3.50 -3.34 14.82
C TYR A 32 2.94 -3.27 13.41
N ILE A 33 2.99 -4.38 12.68
CA ILE A 33 2.35 -4.52 11.36
C ILE A 33 0.89 -4.02 11.37
N MET A 34 0.22 -4.11 12.51
CA MET A 34 -1.11 -3.54 12.75
C MET A 34 -1.18 -2.02 12.55
N ASP A 35 -0.15 -1.26 12.97
CA ASP A 35 -0.14 0.20 12.79
C ASP A 35 0.08 0.59 11.33
N HIS A 36 0.89 -0.18 10.61
CA HIS A 36 1.01 -0.04 9.16
C HIS A 36 -0.34 -0.31 8.47
N GLN A 37 -0.99 -1.43 8.81
CA GLN A 37 -2.32 -1.79 8.31
C GLN A 37 -3.35 -0.68 8.56
N LYS A 38 -3.42 -0.14 9.78
CA LYS A 38 -4.34 0.95 10.12
C LYS A 38 -4.18 2.21 9.25
N ARG A 39 -2.98 2.46 8.71
CA ARG A 39 -2.72 3.62 7.83
C ARG A 39 -2.98 3.31 6.36
N VAL A 40 -2.68 2.09 5.91
CA VAL A 40 -2.80 1.67 4.50
C VAL A 40 -4.22 1.23 4.14
N LEU A 41 -4.88 0.44 4.97
CA LEU A 41 -6.19 -0.16 4.67
C LEU A 41 -7.27 0.86 4.29
N PRO A 42 -7.43 2.01 4.97
CA PRO A 42 -8.42 3.03 4.57
C PRO A 42 -8.17 3.61 3.17
N LYS A 43 -6.92 3.61 2.68
CA LYS A 43 -6.59 4.10 1.34
C LYS A 43 -6.89 3.05 0.28
N ILE A 44 -6.67 1.78 0.60
CA ILE A 44 -7.10 0.66 -0.26
C ILE A 44 -8.62 0.69 -0.40
N GLU A 45 -9.36 0.88 0.70
CA GLU A 45 -10.82 1.05 0.66
C GLU A 45 -11.23 2.26 -0.18
N ALA A 46 -10.55 3.41 -0.04
CA ALA A 46 -10.85 4.60 -0.84
C ALA A 46 -10.60 4.42 -2.35
N VAL A 47 -9.64 3.58 -2.75
CA VAL A 47 -9.32 3.34 -4.17
C VAL A 47 -10.23 2.29 -4.79
N PHE A 48 -10.50 1.20 -4.06
CA PHE A 48 -11.14 0.01 -4.63
C PHE A 48 -12.54 -0.25 -4.10
N GLY A 49 -12.98 0.45 -3.05
CA GLY A 49 -14.20 0.12 -2.32
C GLY A 49 -14.13 -1.21 -1.57
N THR A 50 -12.93 -1.78 -1.42
CA THR A 50 -12.73 -3.07 -0.77
C THR A 50 -12.40 -2.85 0.70
N GLN A 51 -13.27 -3.35 1.58
CA GLN A 51 -13.02 -3.39 3.01
C GLN A 51 -12.19 -4.63 3.34
N ILE A 52 -11.03 -4.40 3.94
CA ILE A 52 -10.11 -5.45 4.37
C ILE A 52 -9.89 -5.24 5.86
N ASP A 53 -10.19 -6.28 6.65
CA ASP A 53 -9.94 -6.26 8.09
C ASP A 53 -8.44 -6.24 8.40
N VAL A 54 -8.09 -5.85 9.62
CA VAL A 54 -6.73 -6.05 10.12
C VAL A 54 -6.48 -7.55 10.24
N LEU A 55 -5.42 -8.03 9.60
CA LEU A 55 -5.06 -9.45 9.53
C LEU A 55 -3.79 -9.75 10.33
N PRO A 56 -3.60 -11.02 10.75
CA PRO A 56 -2.31 -11.51 11.21
C PRO A 56 -1.21 -11.24 10.18
N LYS A 57 0.02 -11.04 10.67
CA LYS A 57 1.17 -10.61 9.85
C LYS A 57 1.29 -11.36 8.52
N ASN A 58 1.36 -12.69 8.58
CA ASN A 58 1.61 -13.53 7.39
C ASN A 58 0.47 -13.46 6.37
N ASP A 59 -0.76 -13.32 6.84
CA ASP A 59 -1.94 -13.23 5.96
C ASP A 59 -2.02 -11.85 5.32
N TYR A 60 -1.77 -10.79 6.11
CA TYR A 60 -1.71 -9.43 5.58
C TYR A 60 -0.65 -9.28 4.49
N ILE A 61 0.56 -9.82 4.68
CA ILE A 61 1.65 -9.68 3.69
C ILE A 61 1.26 -10.29 2.34
N LYS A 62 0.54 -11.42 2.34
CA LYS A 62 0.04 -12.05 1.12
C LYS A 62 -0.99 -11.15 0.42
N VAL A 63 -2.00 -10.71 1.17
CA VAL A 63 -3.06 -9.83 0.66
C VAL A 63 -2.49 -8.52 0.12
N GLU A 64 -1.59 -7.88 0.86
CA GLU A 64 -0.92 -6.65 0.45
C GLU A 64 -0.11 -6.85 -0.85
N SER A 65 0.60 -7.97 -0.97
CA SER A 65 1.37 -8.28 -2.19
C SER A 65 0.48 -8.37 -3.42
N GLU A 66 -0.67 -9.04 -3.29
CA GLU A 66 -1.65 -9.17 -4.37
C GLU A 66 -2.27 -7.81 -4.75
N ILE A 67 -2.61 -6.99 -3.75
CA ILE A 67 -3.16 -5.64 -3.97
C ILE A 67 -2.14 -4.73 -4.65
N PHE A 68 -0.88 -4.77 -4.22
CA PHE A 68 0.17 -3.94 -4.81
C PHE A 68 0.44 -4.35 -6.26
N MET A 69 0.45 -5.66 -6.55
CA MET A 69 0.54 -6.15 -7.92
C MET A 69 -0.65 -5.69 -8.77
N PHE A 70 -1.85 -5.70 -8.21
CA PHE A 70 -3.05 -5.22 -8.90
C PHE A 70 -2.96 -3.72 -9.20
N ILE A 71 -2.60 -2.90 -8.21
CA ILE A 71 -2.37 -1.45 -8.40
C ILE A 71 -1.35 -1.20 -9.51
N ASP A 72 -0.24 -1.93 -9.52
CA ASP A 72 0.81 -1.75 -10.54
C ASP A 72 0.32 -2.12 -11.94
N LYS A 73 -0.53 -3.15 -12.07
CA LYS A 73 -1.18 -3.48 -13.34
C LYS A 73 -2.15 -2.38 -13.78
N VAL A 74 -2.98 -1.87 -12.87
CA VAL A 74 -3.88 -0.74 -13.16
C VAL A 74 -3.08 0.48 -13.59
N ASN A 75 -2.00 0.81 -12.86
CA ASN A 75 -1.12 1.93 -13.17
C ASN A 75 -0.56 1.80 -14.58
N LYS A 76 0.00 0.63 -14.92
CA LYS A 76 0.61 0.36 -16.22
C LYS A 76 -0.38 0.36 -17.39
N THR A 77 -1.61 -0.11 -17.16
CA THR A 77 -2.60 -0.27 -18.24
C THR A 77 -3.42 1.00 -18.47
N PHE A 78 -3.75 1.76 -17.41
CA PHE A 78 -4.76 2.81 -17.49
C PHE A 78 -4.26 4.20 -17.09
N THR A 79 -3.04 4.33 -16.58
CA THR A 79 -2.55 5.59 -15.99
C THR A 79 -1.14 5.95 -16.48
N ASN A 80 -0.69 7.15 -16.14
CA ASN A 80 0.71 7.57 -16.32
C ASN A 80 1.47 7.59 -14.97
N SER A 81 0.95 6.92 -13.94
CA SER A 81 1.62 6.85 -12.64
C SER A 81 2.96 6.14 -12.78
N SER A 82 4.02 6.72 -12.24
CA SER A 82 5.33 6.08 -12.09
C SER A 82 5.44 5.24 -10.81
N VAL A 83 4.41 5.26 -9.96
CA VAL A 83 4.40 4.50 -8.72
C VAL A 83 4.33 3.00 -9.02
N SER A 84 5.28 2.27 -8.48
CA SER A 84 5.36 0.81 -8.52
C SER A 84 5.47 0.31 -7.08
N LEU A 85 4.34 -0.16 -6.52
CA LEU A 85 4.22 -0.58 -5.14
C LEU A 85 4.82 -1.97 -4.90
N SER A 86 4.66 -2.90 -5.85
CA SER A 86 5.19 -4.27 -5.71
C SER A 86 6.71 -4.32 -5.72
N SER A 87 7.37 -3.32 -6.31
CA SER A 87 8.84 -3.19 -6.29
C SER A 87 9.38 -2.54 -5.02
N GLN A 88 8.52 -1.99 -4.15
CA GLN A 88 9.00 -1.34 -2.93
C GLN A 88 9.47 -2.40 -1.93
N LYS A 89 10.64 -2.13 -1.34
CA LYS A 89 11.14 -2.95 -0.23
C LYS A 89 10.16 -2.81 0.93
N ARG A 90 9.83 -3.92 1.59
CA ARG A 90 8.97 -3.93 2.78
C ARG A 90 9.76 -4.56 3.91
N LEU A 91 10.27 -3.75 4.83
CA LEU A 91 11.07 -4.19 5.97
C LEU A 91 10.18 -4.70 7.13
N TYR A 92 8.89 -4.44 7.06
CA TYR A 92 7.87 -4.83 8.02
C TYR A 92 7.24 -6.19 7.75
N THR A 93 7.66 -6.87 6.67
CA THR A 93 7.24 -8.23 6.33
C THR A 93 7.92 -9.29 7.18
#